data_AF-Q6GM80-F1
#
_entry.id   AF-Q6GM80-F1
#
_cell.length_a   1.000
_cell.length_b   1.000
_cell.length_c   1.000
_cell.angle_alpha   90.00
_cell.angle_beta   90.00
_cell.angle_gamma   90.00
#
_symmetry.space_group_name_H-M   'P 1'
#
loop_
_entity.id
_entity.type
_entity.pdbx_description
1 polymer ?
#
loop_
_entity_poly.entity_id
_entity_poly.type
_entity_poly.pdbx_seq_one_letter_code
_entity_poly.pdbx_strand_id
1 'polypeptide(L)'
;MLLSGGAPHGLDWVGGPCREGSALSSGYEKGEVQMCHTVYPWHSNHRGELSAGQLLTWVDTTACLAAERHAGVSCVTASVDDIQIEETARVGQNICIKAKVNRAFNTSMEVGIKVEIEDPFTNLQKHVCTAFSTYVAKPAASKKVYLKPVRLQLSQDHLEYSLAAERRRIRLYHEDAYSNLMEEGCTIYDAEWENDQNKILTDSTRVESIELVLPPHANHQGNTFGGQIMAWMETVANISASRLCRTHATLKSVDMFKFRGPSTVGDRLLFRAIVNNTFQKSVEVGVRVEAFNCEEWTGANGRHINSAFLIYQALNSKGEYRMFPRVKASTKDSIRRFRGAIARRKIRVARKYILSTKQEKNISHPWDKGNQAYLSYNNIATLSVLAANNGWELSSTLPNIRICTHEENDILSIKVEMQVKVQSQQAYFLLSDLGLRPNWDMHYLSCEVIETAGEDDKIFHITSPPVKQSKSRDFVILMSRRYTSKQGDPYVIAMRSVTLASHPPTTEYLRSEVQCAGFLIHSLGKDLCQVCYLNQLTPGILPYVEENLTGWSNSIEETASSCIKFLETAQVYTTLL
;
A
#
# COMPACT_ATOMS: atom_id res chain seq x y z
N MET A 1 51.29 -37.70 -40.85
CA MET A 1 51.09 -38.31 -42.19
C MET A 1 49.66 -38.00 -42.61
N LEU A 2 49.53 -37.16 -43.63
CA LEU A 2 48.34 -37.02 -44.45
C LEU A 2 47.99 -38.39 -45.06
N LEU A 3 46.69 -38.69 -45.23
CA LEU A 3 46.19 -39.28 -46.47
C LEU A 3 44.69 -39.01 -46.63
N SER A 4 44.35 -38.80 -47.88
CA SER A 4 43.16 -38.22 -48.50
C SER A 4 42.19 -39.26 -49.06
N GLY A 5 40.98 -38.80 -49.43
CA GLY A 5 40.04 -39.46 -50.34
C GLY A 5 38.68 -39.65 -49.67
N GLY A 6 37.53 -39.20 -50.18
CA GLY A 6 37.09 -38.84 -51.53
C GLY A 6 35.61 -39.29 -51.59
N ALA A 7 34.69 -38.36 -51.85
CA ALA A 7 33.24 -38.59 -51.83
C ALA A 7 32.76 -39.55 -52.94
N PRO A 8 31.52 -40.06 -52.80
CA PRO A 8 30.59 -39.87 -53.91
C PRO A 8 29.18 -39.42 -53.50
N HIS A 9 28.54 -38.84 -54.51
CA HIS A 9 27.25 -38.19 -54.64
C HIS A 9 26.00 -38.93 -54.09
N GLY A 10 25.06 -38.12 -53.59
CA GLY A 10 23.71 -38.01 -54.13
C GLY A 10 22.69 -39.06 -53.73
N LEU A 11 21.81 -38.71 -52.79
CA LEU A 11 20.46 -39.27 -52.70
C LEU A 11 19.48 -38.22 -52.19
N ASP A 12 18.59 -37.83 -53.10
CA ASP A 12 17.42 -36.99 -52.90
C ASP A 12 16.49 -37.56 -51.81
N TRP A 13 16.17 -36.75 -50.81
CA TRP A 13 15.03 -37.01 -49.93
C TRP A 13 13.86 -36.13 -50.35
N VAL A 14 13.07 -36.67 -51.29
CA VAL A 14 11.74 -36.16 -51.64
C VAL A 14 10.81 -36.38 -50.44
N GLY A 15 10.14 -35.29 -50.03
CA GLY A 15 9.23 -35.28 -48.89
C GLY A 15 8.04 -36.23 -49.05
N GLY A 16 7.81 -37.05 -48.03
CA GLY A 16 6.54 -37.71 -47.74
C GLY A 16 5.88 -37.06 -46.50
N PRO A 17 4.55 -37.06 -46.39
CA PRO A 17 3.84 -36.29 -45.39
C PRO A 17 4.07 -36.88 -43.99
N CYS A 18 4.65 -36.07 -43.10
CA CYS A 18 4.67 -36.39 -41.68
C CYS A 18 3.22 -36.50 -41.18
N ARG A 19 2.84 -37.73 -40.82
CA ARG A 19 1.64 -38.02 -40.04
C ARG A 19 1.59 -37.09 -38.84
N GLU A 20 0.41 -36.52 -38.59
CA GLU A 20 0.07 -35.71 -37.42
C GLU A 20 0.41 -36.48 -36.14
N GLY A 21 1.63 -36.29 -35.64
CA GLY A 21 2.00 -36.63 -34.28
C GLY A 21 1.36 -35.62 -33.37
N SER A 22 0.46 -36.10 -32.50
CA SER A 22 -0.15 -35.36 -31.40
C SER A 22 0.89 -34.51 -30.68
N ALA A 23 0.88 -33.20 -30.96
CA ALA A 23 1.63 -32.25 -30.17
C ALA A 23 1.05 -32.30 -28.75
N LEU A 24 1.83 -32.82 -27.80
CA LEU A 24 1.61 -32.54 -26.39
C LEU A 24 1.59 -31.02 -26.24
N SER A 25 0.40 -30.45 -26.13
CA SER A 25 0.19 -29.03 -25.86
C SER A 25 0.77 -28.74 -24.48
N SER A 26 1.96 -28.17 -24.41
CA SER A 26 2.43 -27.53 -23.17
C SER A 26 1.41 -26.47 -22.78
N GLY A 27 0.70 -26.69 -21.67
CA GLY A 27 -0.51 -25.98 -21.25
C GLY A 27 -0.30 -24.53 -20.79
N TYR A 28 0.40 -23.70 -21.56
CA TYR A 28 0.46 -22.26 -21.32
C TYR A 28 -0.63 -21.55 -22.12
N GLU A 29 -1.52 -20.85 -21.43
CA GLU A 29 -2.57 -20.05 -22.06
C GLU A 29 -1.98 -18.92 -22.91
N LYS A 30 -2.68 -18.52 -23.98
CA LYS A 30 -2.31 -17.37 -24.82
C LYS A 30 -2.28 -16.10 -23.95
N GLY A 31 -1.08 -15.62 -23.59
CA GLY A 31 -0.88 -14.39 -22.82
C GLY A 31 -0.18 -14.59 -21.47
N GLU A 32 0.13 -15.84 -21.10
CA GLU A 32 0.94 -16.16 -19.92
C GLU A 32 2.40 -16.38 -20.30
N VAL A 33 3.32 -15.89 -19.47
CA VAL A 33 4.76 -16.09 -19.59
C VAL A 33 5.32 -16.43 -18.22
N GLN A 34 6.23 -17.41 -18.18
CA GLN A 34 6.98 -17.76 -16.98
C GLN A 34 8.47 -17.67 -17.29
N MET A 35 9.22 -17.03 -16.41
CA MET A 35 10.67 -16.98 -16.41
C MET A 35 11.21 -17.47 -15.08
N CYS A 36 12.28 -18.25 -15.11
CA CYS A 36 12.95 -18.74 -13.92
C CYS A 36 14.44 -18.41 -14.01
N HIS A 37 14.98 -17.77 -12.98
CA HIS A 37 16.37 -17.35 -12.92
C HIS A 37 17.02 -17.87 -11.63
N THR A 38 18.16 -18.55 -11.76
CA THR A 38 19.03 -18.82 -10.63
C THR A 38 19.76 -17.54 -10.25
N VAL A 39 19.78 -17.22 -8.95
CA VAL A 39 20.48 -16.04 -8.44
C VAL A 39 21.98 -16.36 -8.35
N TYR A 40 22.75 -15.74 -9.23
CA TYR A 40 24.21 -15.83 -9.27
C TYR A 40 24.86 -14.67 -8.51
N PRO A 41 26.15 -14.78 -8.15
CA PRO A 41 26.85 -13.72 -7.41
C PRO A 41 26.78 -12.33 -8.06
N TRP A 42 26.86 -12.23 -9.39
CA TRP A 42 26.76 -10.94 -10.10
C TRP A 42 25.34 -10.35 -10.16
N HIS A 43 24.32 -11.13 -9.77
CA HIS A 43 22.96 -10.62 -9.56
C HIS A 43 22.75 -10.08 -8.13
N SER A 44 23.72 -10.27 -7.23
CA SER A 44 23.58 -10.01 -5.80
C SER A 44 24.35 -8.79 -5.32
N ASN A 45 23.96 -8.27 -4.16
CA ASN A 45 24.69 -7.27 -3.41
C ASN A 45 25.85 -7.91 -2.62
N HIS A 46 26.61 -7.08 -1.89
CA HIS A 46 27.72 -7.52 -1.05
C HIS A 46 27.35 -8.48 0.10
N ARG A 47 26.05 -8.67 0.37
CA ARG A 47 25.53 -9.63 1.37
C ARG A 47 25.07 -10.94 0.74
N GLY A 48 25.20 -11.10 -0.58
CA GLY A 48 24.70 -12.25 -1.32
C GLY A 48 23.18 -12.27 -1.46
N GLU A 49 22.51 -11.13 -1.29
CA GLU A 49 21.08 -10.96 -1.52
C GLU A 49 20.86 -10.41 -2.93
N LEU A 50 19.81 -10.85 -3.63
CA LEU A 50 19.44 -10.39 -4.96
C LEU A 50 19.28 -8.86 -4.99
N SER A 51 19.94 -8.20 -5.95
CA SER A 51 19.75 -6.77 -6.19
C SER A 51 18.30 -6.49 -6.57
N ALA A 52 17.67 -5.54 -5.88
CA ALA A 52 16.29 -5.17 -6.16
C ALA A 52 16.15 -4.58 -7.57
N GLY A 53 17.14 -3.82 -8.06
CA GLY A 53 17.17 -3.38 -9.45
C GLY A 53 17.18 -4.54 -10.46
N GLN A 54 17.91 -5.62 -10.17
CA GLN A 54 17.92 -6.81 -11.02
C GLN A 54 16.55 -7.51 -11.03
N LEU A 55 15.92 -7.62 -9.86
CA LEU A 55 14.56 -8.16 -9.75
C LEU A 55 13.57 -7.34 -10.59
N LEU A 56 13.59 -6.01 -10.50
CA LEU A 56 12.72 -5.12 -11.26
C LEU A 56 12.95 -5.26 -12.78
N THR A 57 14.18 -5.52 -13.22
CA THR A 57 14.51 -5.79 -14.63
C THR A 57 13.85 -7.07 -15.12
N TRP A 58 13.95 -8.17 -14.36
CA TRP A 58 13.34 -9.44 -14.73
C TRP A 58 11.81 -9.38 -14.68
N VAL A 59 11.25 -8.69 -13.68
CA VAL A 59 9.80 -8.45 -13.55
C VAL A 59 9.27 -7.74 -14.79
N ASP A 60 9.90 -6.63 -15.22
CA ASP A 60 9.47 -5.89 -16.41
C ASP A 60 9.69 -6.69 -17.70
N THR A 61 10.80 -7.42 -17.82
CA THR A 61 11.08 -8.24 -19.01
C THR A 61 10.01 -9.33 -19.18
N THR A 62 9.68 -10.04 -18.10
CA THR A 62 8.67 -11.11 -18.12
C THR A 62 7.29 -10.55 -18.48
N ALA A 63 6.94 -9.41 -17.90
CA ALA A 63 5.65 -8.77 -18.14
C ALA A 63 5.54 -8.16 -19.54
N CYS A 64 6.61 -7.56 -20.05
CA CYS A 64 6.69 -7.05 -21.41
C CYS A 64 6.48 -8.20 -22.42
N LEU A 65 7.12 -9.35 -22.21
CA LEU A 65 6.94 -10.52 -23.08
C LEU A 65 5.50 -11.06 -23.05
N ALA A 66 4.83 -11.03 -21.90
CA ALA A 66 3.41 -11.39 -21.81
C ALA A 66 2.54 -10.41 -22.61
N ALA A 67 2.83 -9.10 -22.50
CA ALA A 67 2.14 -8.07 -23.26
C ALA A 67 2.38 -8.20 -24.77
N GLU A 68 3.61 -8.42 -25.21
CA GLU A 68 3.97 -8.61 -26.62
C GLU A 68 3.34 -9.88 -27.20
N ARG A 69 3.29 -10.97 -26.42
CA ARG A 69 2.60 -12.22 -26.80
C ARG A 69 1.11 -12.02 -27.03
N HIS A 70 0.47 -11.16 -26.23
CA HIS A 70 -0.95 -10.83 -26.39
C HIS A 70 -1.20 -9.84 -27.54
N ALA A 71 -0.34 -8.82 -27.68
CA ALA A 71 -0.47 -7.76 -28.67
C ALA A 71 -0.07 -8.19 -30.09
N GLY A 72 0.89 -9.11 -30.21
CA GLY A 72 1.53 -9.48 -31.48
C GLY A 72 2.43 -8.38 -32.07
N VAL A 73 2.76 -7.36 -31.28
CA VAL A 73 3.64 -6.22 -31.65
C VAL A 73 4.46 -5.81 -30.43
N SER A 74 5.52 -5.03 -30.64
CA SER A 74 6.34 -4.57 -29.53
C SER A 74 5.55 -3.69 -28.56
N CYS A 75 5.85 -3.83 -27.27
CA CYS A 75 5.20 -3.12 -26.19
C CYS A 75 6.22 -2.34 -25.36
N VAL A 76 5.77 -1.23 -24.78
CA VAL A 76 6.59 -0.42 -23.86
C VAL A 76 5.87 -0.22 -22.53
N THR A 77 6.64 -0.16 -21.46
CA THR A 77 6.14 0.07 -20.10
C THR A 77 5.61 1.50 -19.97
N ALA A 78 4.33 1.64 -19.62
CA ALA A 78 3.69 2.95 -19.46
C ALA A 78 3.59 3.38 -17.99
N SER A 79 3.26 2.44 -17.11
CA SER A 79 3.23 2.67 -15.66
C SER A 79 3.43 1.37 -14.90
N VAL A 80 3.92 1.50 -13.68
CA VAL A 80 4.10 0.39 -12.74
C VAL A 80 3.33 0.76 -11.48
N ASP A 81 2.55 -0.18 -10.94
CA ASP A 81 1.80 0.00 -9.69
C ASP A 81 2.71 -0.10 -8.46
N ASP A 82 2.14 0.07 -7.27
CA ASP A 82 2.86 -0.13 -6.02
C ASP A 82 3.42 -1.57 -5.97
N ILE A 83 4.74 -1.71 -5.83
CA ILE A 83 5.42 -3.01 -5.66
C ILE A 83 5.92 -3.10 -4.23
N GLN A 84 5.44 -4.08 -3.47
CA GLN A 84 5.95 -4.38 -2.12
C GLN A 84 6.75 -5.68 -2.15
N ILE A 85 7.99 -5.62 -1.65
CA ILE A 85 8.89 -6.78 -1.54
C ILE A 85 8.75 -7.35 -0.12
N GLU A 86 8.29 -8.58 -0.02
CA GLU A 86 8.09 -9.30 1.24
C GLU A 86 9.35 -10.05 1.66
N GLU A 87 9.97 -10.75 0.71
CA GLU A 87 11.16 -11.57 0.91
C GLU A 87 12.24 -11.23 -0.12
N THR A 88 13.51 -11.41 0.24
CA THR A 88 14.65 -11.18 -0.67
C THR A 88 15.37 -12.49 -0.94
N ALA A 89 15.56 -12.82 -2.22
CA ALA A 89 16.27 -14.03 -2.62
C ALA A 89 17.77 -13.92 -2.35
N ARG A 90 18.43 -15.05 -2.16
CA ARG A 90 19.88 -15.14 -1.96
C ARG A 90 20.55 -15.92 -3.10
N VAL A 91 21.85 -15.73 -3.24
CA VAL A 91 22.67 -16.50 -4.19
C VAL A 91 22.45 -18.00 -4.00
N GLY A 92 22.21 -18.69 -5.11
CA GLY A 92 21.90 -20.12 -5.15
C GLY A 92 20.41 -20.47 -5.13
N GLN A 93 19.53 -19.53 -4.77
CA GLN A 93 18.08 -19.73 -4.86
C GLN A 93 17.58 -19.42 -6.28
N ASN A 94 16.40 -19.95 -6.61
CA ASN A 94 15.73 -19.69 -7.88
C ASN A 94 14.61 -18.66 -7.68
N ILE A 95 14.49 -17.72 -8.61
CA ILE A 95 13.37 -16.79 -8.72
C ILE A 95 12.49 -17.24 -9.87
N CYS A 96 11.22 -17.51 -9.60
CA CYS A 96 10.19 -17.82 -10.57
C CYS A 96 9.24 -16.63 -10.70
N ILE A 97 9.16 -16.05 -11.90
CA ILE A 97 8.29 -14.93 -12.25
C ILE A 97 7.24 -15.43 -13.21
N LYS A 98 5.97 -15.29 -12.85
CA LYS A 98 4.82 -15.58 -13.71
C LYS A 98 4.12 -14.28 -14.04
N ALA A 99 3.89 -14.01 -15.32
CA ALA A 99 3.17 -12.84 -15.79
C ALA A 99 1.99 -13.25 -16.68
N LYS A 100 0.82 -12.62 -16.45
CA LYS A 100 -0.42 -12.85 -17.20
C LYS A 100 -1.07 -11.51 -17.56
N VAL A 101 -1.60 -11.39 -18.77
CA VAL A 101 -2.41 -10.22 -19.15
C VAL A 101 -3.79 -10.35 -18.52
N ASN A 102 -4.07 -9.54 -17.48
CA ASN A 102 -5.36 -9.57 -16.78
C ASN A 102 -6.47 -8.92 -17.62
N ARG A 103 -6.14 -7.82 -18.31
CA ARG A 103 -7.09 -7.07 -19.12
C ARG A 103 -6.41 -6.26 -20.21
N ALA A 104 -6.87 -6.46 -21.44
CA ALA A 104 -6.58 -5.59 -22.57
C ALA A 104 -7.67 -4.51 -22.68
N PHE A 105 -7.24 -3.27 -22.87
CA PHE A 105 -8.11 -2.14 -23.17
C PHE A 105 -8.01 -1.81 -24.66
N ASN A 106 -7.94 -0.53 -25.03
CA ASN A 106 -7.85 -0.14 -26.43
C ASN A 106 -6.42 -0.33 -26.97
N THR A 107 -5.48 0.48 -26.48
CA THR A 107 -4.06 0.44 -26.84
C THR A 107 -3.14 -0.01 -25.70
N SER A 108 -3.70 -0.10 -24.48
CA SER A 108 -2.99 -0.50 -23.27
C SER A 108 -3.53 -1.80 -22.71
N MET A 109 -2.72 -2.48 -21.92
CA MET A 109 -3.12 -3.66 -21.17
C MET A 109 -2.49 -3.67 -19.79
N GLU A 110 -3.21 -4.22 -18.81
CA GLU A 110 -2.68 -4.53 -17.50
C GLU A 110 -2.13 -5.95 -17.49
N VAL A 111 -0.91 -6.10 -16.97
CA VAL A 111 -0.23 -7.37 -16.75
C VAL A 111 -0.06 -7.58 -15.25
N GLY A 112 -0.62 -8.67 -14.73
CA GLY A 112 -0.38 -9.14 -13.37
C GLY A 112 0.87 -9.99 -13.31
N ILE A 113 1.66 -9.82 -12.26
CA ILE A 113 2.98 -10.46 -12.09
C ILE A 113 3.05 -11.03 -10.69
N LYS A 114 3.43 -12.31 -10.59
CA LYS A 114 3.67 -13.01 -9.33
C LYS A 114 5.13 -13.48 -9.30
N VAL A 115 5.84 -13.12 -8.24
CA VAL A 115 7.22 -13.53 -8.00
C VAL A 115 7.29 -14.46 -6.80
N GLU A 116 7.94 -15.60 -6.99
CA GLU A 116 8.15 -16.63 -5.98
C GLU A 116 9.64 -17.00 -5.93
N ILE A 117 10.17 -17.22 -4.74
CA ILE A 117 11.47 -17.86 -4.53
C ILE A 117 11.22 -19.36 -4.39
N GLU A 118 12.05 -20.15 -5.04
CA GLU A 118 12.14 -21.58 -4.87
C GLU A 118 13.57 -21.92 -4.42
N ASP A 119 13.69 -22.59 -3.27
CA ASP A 119 14.95 -23.15 -2.83
C ASP A 119 15.13 -24.55 -3.44
N PRO A 120 16.14 -24.75 -4.31
CA PRO A 120 16.32 -26.01 -5.05
C PRO A 120 16.66 -27.21 -4.16
N PHE A 121 17.08 -26.99 -2.90
CA PHE A 121 17.49 -28.06 -2.00
C PHE A 121 16.43 -28.39 -0.94
N THR A 122 15.59 -27.42 -0.58
CA THR A 122 14.56 -27.60 0.45
C THR A 122 13.15 -27.69 -0.11
N ASN A 123 12.95 -27.44 -1.41
CA ASN A 123 11.64 -27.30 -2.07
C ASN A 123 10.72 -26.27 -1.38
N LEU A 124 11.28 -25.39 -0.55
CA LEU A 124 10.52 -24.33 0.10
C LEU A 124 10.22 -23.25 -0.94
N GLN A 125 8.94 -22.92 -1.10
CA GLN A 125 8.49 -21.80 -1.91
C GLN A 125 8.07 -20.63 -1.01
N LYS A 126 8.56 -19.44 -1.33
CA LYS A 126 8.21 -18.20 -0.63
C LYS A 126 7.70 -17.18 -1.61
N HIS A 127 6.64 -16.47 -1.23
CA HIS A 127 6.17 -15.32 -2.00
C HIS A 127 7.15 -14.14 -1.83
N VAL A 128 7.50 -13.49 -2.94
CA VAL A 128 8.36 -12.29 -2.92
C VAL A 128 7.53 -11.04 -3.09
N CYS A 129 6.76 -10.97 -4.17
CA CYS A 129 5.88 -9.85 -4.44
C CYS A 129 4.83 -10.23 -5.49
N THR A 130 3.71 -9.53 -5.41
CA THR A 130 2.73 -9.42 -6.48
C THR A 130 2.75 -7.99 -7.00
N ALA A 131 2.86 -7.84 -8.32
CA ALA A 131 2.98 -6.53 -8.96
C ALA A 131 2.02 -6.44 -10.15
N PHE A 132 1.66 -5.21 -10.50
CA PHE A 132 0.87 -4.92 -11.70
C PHE A 132 1.57 -3.85 -12.52
N SER A 133 1.64 -4.06 -13.83
CA SER A 133 2.28 -3.13 -14.76
C SER A 133 1.37 -2.89 -15.97
N THR A 134 1.37 -1.67 -16.49
CA THR A 134 0.61 -1.30 -17.68
C THR A 134 1.54 -1.14 -18.86
N TYR A 135 1.27 -1.89 -19.93
CA TYR A 135 2.00 -1.80 -21.19
C TYR A 135 1.16 -1.17 -22.28
N VAL A 136 1.81 -0.48 -23.20
CA VAL A 136 1.19 0.11 -24.39
C VAL A 136 1.82 -0.48 -25.64
N ALA A 137 0.98 -0.93 -26.56
CA ALA A 137 1.44 -1.47 -27.84
C ALA A 137 2.00 -0.35 -28.73
N LYS A 138 3.21 -0.57 -29.27
CA LYS A 138 3.93 0.33 -30.18
C LYS A 138 4.16 -0.39 -31.52
N PRO A 139 3.23 -0.25 -32.47
CA PRO A 139 3.41 -0.78 -33.82
C PRO A 139 4.56 -0.04 -34.52
N ALA A 140 5.34 -0.77 -35.33
CA ALA A 140 6.45 -0.20 -36.11
C ALA A 140 5.96 0.80 -37.20
N ALA A 141 4.68 0.78 -37.55
CA ALA A 141 4.05 1.69 -38.50
C ALA A 141 2.99 2.57 -37.80
N SER A 142 2.66 3.72 -38.38
CA SER A 142 1.66 4.70 -37.89
C SER A 142 0.20 4.21 -37.88
N LYS A 143 -0.04 2.89 -37.84
CA LYS A 143 -1.38 2.28 -37.73
C LYS A 143 -1.78 2.18 -36.26
N LYS A 144 -3.03 2.53 -35.95
CA LYS A 144 -3.62 2.28 -34.62
C LYS A 144 -3.70 0.77 -34.37
N VAL A 145 -3.20 0.31 -33.21
CA VAL A 145 -3.36 -1.08 -32.76
C VAL A 145 -4.60 -1.18 -31.89
N TYR A 146 -5.44 -2.18 -32.19
CA TYR A 146 -6.59 -2.56 -31.37
C TYR A 146 -6.28 -3.91 -30.73
N LEU A 147 -6.19 -3.92 -29.41
CA LEU A 147 -5.89 -5.13 -28.67
C LEU A 147 -7.11 -6.04 -28.60
N LYS A 148 -6.89 -7.34 -28.79
CA LYS A 148 -7.94 -8.34 -28.63
C LYS A 148 -8.35 -8.42 -27.15
N PRO A 149 -9.63 -8.55 -26.82
CA PRO A 149 -10.05 -8.83 -25.46
C PRO A 149 -9.38 -10.11 -24.92
N VAL A 150 -9.03 -10.10 -23.64
CA VAL A 150 -8.50 -11.27 -22.94
C VAL A 150 -9.61 -12.32 -22.84
N ARG A 151 -9.27 -13.59 -23.09
CA ARG A 151 -10.21 -14.69 -22.90
C ARG A 151 -10.28 -15.01 -21.41
N LEU A 152 -11.49 -15.06 -20.86
CA LEU A 152 -11.74 -15.38 -19.46
C LEU A 152 -12.33 -16.79 -19.41
N GLN A 153 -11.70 -17.70 -18.67
CA GLN A 153 -12.16 -19.08 -18.54
C GLN A 153 -12.48 -19.42 -17.09
N LEU A 154 -11.61 -19.01 -16.17
CA LEU A 154 -11.73 -19.29 -14.76
C LEU A 154 -12.47 -18.16 -14.03
N SER A 155 -13.13 -18.48 -12.92
CA SER A 155 -13.73 -17.48 -12.03
C SER A 155 -12.71 -16.43 -11.57
N GLN A 156 -11.47 -16.85 -11.35
CA GLN A 156 -10.34 -15.99 -11.03
C GLN A 156 -10.04 -14.99 -12.15
N ASP A 157 -10.10 -15.39 -13.43
CA ASP A 157 -9.88 -14.47 -14.56
C ASP A 157 -10.95 -13.38 -14.60
N HIS A 158 -12.21 -13.73 -14.34
CA HIS A 158 -13.31 -12.76 -14.27
C HIS A 158 -13.12 -11.74 -13.15
N LEU A 159 -12.64 -12.20 -11.99
CA LEU A 159 -12.30 -11.34 -10.87
C LEU A 159 -11.14 -10.41 -11.24
N GLU A 160 -10.03 -10.95 -11.73
CA GLU A 160 -8.84 -10.17 -12.11
C GLU A 160 -9.14 -9.14 -13.20
N TYR A 161 -9.96 -9.49 -14.19
CA TYR A 161 -10.44 -8.59 -15.23
C TYR A 161 -11.26 -7.41 -14.67
N SER A 162 -12.09 -7.68 -13.67
CA SER A 162 -12.89 -6.66 -12.97
C SER A 162 -12.00 -5.77 -12.09
N LEU A 163 -11.06 -6.37 -11.35
CA LEU A 163 -10.08 -5.66 -10.54
C LEU A 163 -9.16 -4.76 -11.38
N ALA A 164 -8.82 -5.18 -12.60
CA ALA A 164 -7.99 -4.40 -13.51
C ALA A 164 -8.64 -3.05 -13.90
N ALA A 165 -9.98 -2.98 -13.97
CA ALA A 165 -10.69 -1.72 -14.16
C ALA A 165 -10.56 -0.79 -12.94
N GLU A 166 -10.72 -1.33 -11.73
CA GLU A 166 -10.57 -0.54 -10.50
C GLU A 166 -9.14 -0.07 -10.29
N ARG A 167 -8.13 -0.93 -10.52
CA ARG A 167 -6.72 -0.53 -10.50
C ARG A 167 -6.43 0.56 -11.53
N ARG A 168 -6.97 0.45 -12.75
CA ARG A 168 -6.87 1.51 -13.76
C ARG A 168 -7.49 2.82 -13.26
N ARG A 169 -8.63 2.76 -12.57
CA ARG A 169 -9.27 3.94 -11.97
C ARG A 169 -8.31 4.60 -10.96
N ILE A 170 -7.71 3.83 -10.06
CA ILE A 170 -6.72 4.31 -9.08
C ILE A 170 -5.50 4.95 -9.76
N ARG A 171 -4.99 4.38 -10.86
CA ARG A 171 -3.87 4.95 -11.64
C ARG A 171 -4.19 6.35 -12.16
N LEU A 172 -5.40 6.53 -12.69
CA LEU A 172 -5.83 7.80 -13.29
C LEU A 172 -6.04 8.89 -12.24
N TYR A 173 -6.65 8.55 -11.08
CA TYR A 173 -6.89 9.50 -9.99
C TYR A 173 -5.66 9.75 -9.10
N HIS A 174 -4.54 9.07 -9.32
CA HIS A 174 -3.36 9.20 -8.46
C HIS A 174 -2.81 10.62 -8.41
N GLU A 175 -2.67 11.27 -9.57
CA GLU A 175 -2.08 12.61 -9.66
C GLU A 175 -2.99 13.64 -8.97
N ASP A 176 -4.31 13.53 -9.15
CA ASP A 176 -5.30 14.36 -8.47
C ASP A 176 -5.26 14.14 -6.95
N ALA A 177 -5.24 12.87 -6.50
CA ALA A 177 -5.18 12.52 -5.09
C ALA A 177 -3.96 13.10 -4.38
N TYR A 178 -2.81 13.03 -5.05
CA TYR A 178 -1.57 13.62 -4.54
C TYR A 178 -1.62 15.15 -4.53
N SER A 179 -2.20 15.77 -5.56
CA SER A 179 -2.26 17.23 -5.67
C SER A 179 -3.16 17.83 -4.59
N ASN A 180 -4.35 17.24 -4.34
CA ASN A 180 -5.25 17.67 -3.27
C ASN A 180 -4.58 17.60 -1.89
N LEU A 181 -3.89 16.49 -1.60
CA LEU A 181 -3.12 16.32 -0.34
C LEU A 181 -2.01 17.36 -0.15
N MET A 182 -1.44 17.84 -1.26
CA MET A 182 -0.41 18.88 -1.24
C MET A 182 -0.99 20.28 -1.05
N GLU A 183 -2.26 20.50 -1.43
CA GLU A 183 -3.01 21.75 -1.26
C GLU A 183 -3.65 21.86 0.13
N GLU A 184 -4.20 20.76 0.67
CA GLU A 184 -4.80 20.65 2.01
C GLU A 184 -3.77 20.70 3.16
N GLY A 185 -2.48 20.65 2.84
CA GLY A 185 -1.37 20.79 3.78
C GLY A 185 -1.25 22.19 4.38
N CYS A 186 -2.28 22.63 5.12
CA CYS A 186 -2.26 23.71 6.10
C CYS A 186 -0.98 23.65 6.94
N THR A 187 -0.22 24.75 6.94
CA THR A 187 0.58 25.31 8.06
C THR A 187 1.25 24.39 9.10
N ILE A 188 1.63 23.15 8.78
CA ILE A 188 2.51 22.35 9.65
C ILE A 188 3.96 22.77 9.35
N TYR A 189 4.31 23.96 9.84
CA TYR A 189 5.65 24.22 10.35
C TYR A 189 5.50 24.15 11.87
N ASP A 190 5.57 22.95 12.43
CA ASP A 190 5.63 22.78 13.88
C ASP A 190 6.84 23.56 14.42
N ALA A 191 6.58 24.55 15.28
CA ALA A 191 7.61 25.22 16.07
C ALA A 191 8.38 24.24 16.99
N GLU A 192 7.82 23.06 17.26
CA GLU A 192 8.50 21.97 17.98
C GLU A 192 9.49 21.18 17.11
N TRP A 193 9.35 21.22 15.77
CA TRP A 193 10.25 20.50 14.87
C TRP A 193 11.64 21.15 14.75
N GLU A 194 11.83 22.40 15.17
CA GLU A 194 13.13 23.07 15.10
C GLU A 194 14.09 22.72 16.26
N ASN A 195 13.57 22.27 17.40
CA ASN A 195 14.36 22.09 18.63
C ASN A 195 15.17 20.79 18.73
N ASP A 196 15.06 19.87 17.76
CA ASP A 196 15.82 18.61 17.75
C ASP A 196 17.18 18.82 17.07
N GLN A 197 18.25 18.94 17.86
CA GLN A 197 19.62 19.19 17.39
C GLN A 197 20.23 18.00 16.60
N ASN A 198 19.61 16.82 16.61
CA ASN A 198 20.16 15.60 16.00
C ASN A 198 19.65 15.32 14.56
N LYS A 199 19.06 16.31 13.88
CA LYS A 199 18.53 16.12 12.52
C LYS A 199 19.60 16.23 11.44
N ILE A 200 19.55 15.33 10.46
CA ILE A 200 20.48 15.31 9.32
C ILE A 200 19.88 16.10 8.14
N LEU A 201 20.68 16.96 7.51
CA LEU A 201 20.27 17.69 6.30
C LEU A 201 20.11 16.74 5.12
N THR A 202 18.96 16.81 4.44
CA THR A 202 18.66 15.97 3.27
C THR A 202 19.67 16.15 2.13
N ASP A 203 20.26 17.34 1.98
CA ASP A 203 21.23 17.64 0.92
C ASP A 203 22.48 16.75 0.97
N SER A 204 22.89 16.30 2.17
CA SER A 204 24.01 15.35 2.34
C SER A 204 23.75 13.97 1.70
N THR A 205 22.47 13.64 1.44
CA THR A 205 22.04 12.38 0.85
C THR A 205 21.88 12.46 -0.67
N ARG A 206 22.10 13.62 -1.30
CA ARG A 206 21.89 13.82 -2.74
C ARG A 206 22.87 13.01 -3.58
N VAL A 207 22.36 12.20 -4.49
CA VAL A 207 23.15 11.40 -5.44
C VAL A 207 22.75 11.78 -6.86
N GLU A 208 23.75 11.92 -7.73
CA GLU A 208 23.54 12.06 -9.15
C GLU A 208 24.35 10.98 -9.87
N SER A 209 23.73 10.31 -10.84
CA SER A 209 24.39 9.36 -11.73
C SER A 209 23.92 9.58 -13.16
N ILE A 210 24.75 9.27 -14.13
CA ILE A 210 24.43 9.35 -15.55
C ILE A 210 24.73 8.03 -16.22
N GLU A 211 23.77 7.53 -17.00
CA GLU A 211 23.90 6.29 -17.75
C GLU A 211 23.67 6.55 -19.23
N LEU A 212 24.51 5.96 -20.07
CA LEU A 212 24.31 5.99 -21.52
C LEU A 212 23.42 4.80 -21.93
N VAL A 213 22.35 5.07 -22.68
CA VAL A 213 21.52 4.02 -23.24
C VAL A 213 22.25 3.37 -24.41
N LEU A 214 22.60 2.10 -24.24
CA LEU A 214 23.28 1.27 -25.21
C LEU A 214 22.29 0.28 -25.84
N PRO A 215 22.63 -0.35 -26.98
CA PRO A 215 21.77 -1.35 -27.62
C PRO A 215 21.17 -2.44 -26.71
N PRO A 216 21.90 -3.06 -25.73
CA PRO A 216 21.30 -4.05 -24.85
C PRO A 216 20.24 -3.48 -23.88
N HIS A 217 20.20 -2.16 -23.69
CA HIS A 217 19.26 -1.48 -22.79
C HIS A 217 17.91 -1.19 -23.46
N ALA A 218 17.77 -1.52 -24.75
CA ALA A 218 16.60 -1.19 -25.55
C ALA A 218 16.07 -2.40 -26.32
N ASN A 219 14.79 -2.33 -26.69
CA ASN A 219 14.18 -3.32 -27.57
C ASN A 219 14.70 -3.18 -29.02
N HIS A 220 14.31 -4.11 -29.88
CA HIS A 220 14.70 -4.13 -31.30
C HIS A 220 14.25 -2.89 -32.11
N GLN A 221 13.35 -2.07 -31.55
CA GLN A 221 12.93 -0.78 -32.13
C GLN A 221 13.72 0.42 -31.57
N GLY A 222 14.73 0.16 -30.72
CA GLY A 222 15.56 1.18 -30.11
C GLY A 222 14.94 1.90 -28.92
N ASN A 223 13.78 1.45 -28.40
CA ASN A 223 13.18 2.02 -27.18
C ASN A 223 13.75 1.37 -25.93
N THR A 224 14.19 2.18 -24.97
CA THR A 224 14.76 1.73 -23.69
C THR A 224 13.74 0.91 -22.89
N PHE A 225 14.17 -0.21 -22.33
CA PHE A 225 13.33 -1.03 -21.45
C PHE A 225 13.03 -0.32 -20.13
N GLY A 226 11.77 -0.34 -19.69
CA GLY A 226 11.37 0.26 -18.42
C GLY A 226 12.09 -0.39 -17.23
N GLY A 227 12.29 -1.70 -17.29
CA GLY A 227 13.04 -2.49 -16.31
C GLY A 227 14.46 -2.01 -16.10
N GLN A 228 15.15 -1.65 -17.19
CA GLN A 228 16.53 -1.14 -17.11
C GLN A 228 16.58 0.23 -16.43
N ILE A 229 15.62 1.11 -16.74
CA ILE A 229 15.51 2.42 -16.07
C ILE A 229 15.24 2.22 -14.57
N MET A 230 14.33 1.31 -14.21
CA MET A 230 14.05 0.97 -12.81
C MET A 230 15.27 0.44 -12.06
N ALA A 231 16.11 -0.37 -12.71
CA ALA A 231 17.33 -0.90 -12.10
C ALA A 231 18.34 0.20 -11.76
N TRP A 232 18.56 1.13 -12.68
CA TRP A 232 19.43 2.28 -12.44
C TRP A 232 18.86 3.22 -11.38
N MET A 233 17.54 3.46 -11.39
CA MET A 233 16.88 4.24 -10.34
C MET A 233 17.08 3.63 -8.95
N GLU A 234 16.89 2.32 -8.81
CA GLU A 234 17.07 1.61 -7.54
C GLU A 234 18.51 1.75 -7.05
N THR A 235 19.50 1.56 -7.92
CA THR A 235 20.92 1.69 -7.58
C THR A 235 21.23 3.07 -7.00
N VAL A 236 20.77 4.14 -7.68
CA VAL A 236 21.03 5.53 -7.26
C VAL A 236 20.26 5.86 -5.97
N ALA A 237 19.03 5.37 -5.82
CA ALA A 237 18.24 5.55 -4.61
C ALA A 237 18.84 4.84 -3.40
N ASN A 238 19.36 3.62 -3.60
CA ASN A 238 20.02 2.82 -2.57
C ASN A 238 21.25 3.56 -2.01
N ILE A 239 22.07 4.16 -2.89
CA ILE A 239 23.21 4.97 -2.46
C ILE A 239 22.75 6.17 -1.61
N SER A 240 21.64 6.83 -1.99
CA SER A 240 21.08 7.95 -1.22
C SER A 240 20.61 7.51 0.17
N ALA A 241 19.87 6.40 0.26
CA ALA A 241 19.45 5.82 1.54
C ALA A 241 20.64 5.39 2.40
N SER A 242 21.64 4.75 1.79
CA SER A 242 22.86 4.29 2.45
C SER A 242 23.69 5.44 3.02
N ARG A 243 23.72 6.61 2.35
CA ARG A 243 24.37 7.83 2.91
C ARG A 243 23.72 8.30 4.21
N LEU A 244 22.40 8.13 4.34
CA LEU A 244 21.68 8.52 5.56
C LEU A 244 21.92 7.54 6.71
N CYS A 245 21.75 6.23 6.46
CA CYS A 245 21.83 5.22 7.52
C CYS A 245 23.25 4.69 7.78
N ARG A 246 24.22 4.98 6.89
CA ARG A 246 25.60 4.48 6.97
C ARG A 246 25.69 2.96 7.07
N THR A 247 24.71 2.26 6.48
CA THR A 247 24.62 0.80 6.41
C THR A 247 23.94 0.42 5.10
N HIS A 248 23.84 -0.88 4.82
CA HIS A 248 23.10 -1.38 3.67
C HIS A 248 21.59 -1.17 3.87
N ALA A 249 20.98 -0.43 2.95
CA ALA A 249 19.55 -0.25 2.87
C ALA A 249 18.96 -1.30 1.91
N THR A 250 17.89 -1.98 2.34
CA THR A 250 17.16 -2.96 1.54
C THR A 250 15.85 -2.34 1.05
N LEU A 251 15.55 -2.49 -0.24
CA LEU A 251 14.32 -1.97 -0.82
C LEU A 251 13.11 -2.73 -0.26
N LYS A 252 12.16 -1.99 0.32
CA LYS A 252 10.91 -2.55 0.83
C LYS A 252 9.77 -2.39 -0.17
N SER A 253 9.66 -1.24 -0.82
CA SER A 253 8.64 -1.01 -1.82
C SER A 253 9.00 0.11 -2.79
N VAL A 254 8.34 0.09 -3.95
CA VAL A 254 8.36 1.15 -4.95
C VAL A 254 6.94 1.66 -5.12
N ASP A 255 6.75 2.97 -5.02
CA ASP A 255 5.44 3.59 -5.24
C ASP A 255 5.05 3.55 -6.72
N MET A 256 3.75 3.54 -6.99
CA MET A 256 3.19 3.64 -8.32
C MET A 256 3.71 4.88 -9.05
N PHE A 257 4.18 4.70 -10.28
CA PHE A 257 4.65 5.79 -11.11
C PHE A 257 4.39 5.54 -12.60
N LYS A 258 4.52 6.60 -13.40
CA LYS A 258 4.30 6.62 -14.84
C LYS A 258 5.56 7.03 -15.59
N PHE A 259 5.81 6.38 -16.72
CA PHE A 259 6.74 6.84 -17.74
C PHE A 259 6.03 7.92 -18.60
N ARG A 260 6.55 9.15 -18.53
CA ARG A 260 5.99 10.35 -19.16
C ARG A 260 6.42 10.49 -20.63
N GLY A 261 7.61 10.01 -20.95
CA GLY A 261 8.18 10.10 -22.30
C GLY A 261 9.01 8.88 -22.66
N PRO A 262 9.23 8.63 -23.96
CA PRO A 262 10.09 7.56 -24.43
C PRO A 262 11.57 7.91 -24.20
N SER A 263 12.41 6.89 -24.10
CA SER A 263 13.86 7.01 -24.21
C SER A 263 14.34 6.04 -25.27
N THR A 264 15.40 6.42 -26.00
CA THR A 264 15.97 5.64 -27.09
C THR A 264 17.46 5.41 -26.93
N VAL A 265 18.00 4.43 -27.66
CA VAL A 265 19.45 4.19 -27.73
C VAL A 265 20.19 5.48 -28.11
N GLY A 266 21.26 5.78 -27.37
CA GLY A 266 22.03 7.02 -27.49
C GLY A 266 21.62 8.13 -26.51
N ASP A 267 20.47 8.01 -25.85
CA ASP A 267 20.09 8.93 -24.78
C ASP A 267 21.06 8.81 -23.60
N ARG A 268 21.34 9.94 -22.95
CA ARG A 268 21.97 10.00 -21.63
C ARG A 268 20.87 10.19 -20.59
N LEU A 269 20.74 9.24 -19.67
CA LEU A 269 19.78 9.30 -18.58
C LEU A 269 20.47 9.81 -17.33
N LEU A 270 20.04 10.99 -16.87
CA LEU A 270 20.47 11.60 -15.62
C LEU A 270 19.50 11.23 -14.50
N PHE A 271 20.01 10.56 -13.49
CA PHE A 271 19.29 10.17 -12.28
C PHE A 271 19.69 11.10 -11.14
N ARG A 272 18.71 11.78 -10.55
CA ARG A 272 18.92 12.58 -9.33
C ARG A 272 18.09 11.98 -8.20
N ALA A 273 18.75 11.46 -7.17
CA ALA A 273 18.12 10.89 -5.99
C ALA A 273 18.42 11.70 -4.73
N ILE A 274 17.46 11.75 -3.82
CA ILE A 274 17.61 12.38 -2.50
C ILE A 274 16.59 11.80 -1.52
N VAL A 275 16.95 11.73 -0.24
CA VAL A 275 15.99 11.39 0.81
C VAL A 275 14.94 12.50 0.93
N ASN A 276 13.66 12.12 0.87
CA ASN A 276 12.55 13.04 1.05
C ASN A 276 12.13 13.14 2.52
N ASN A 277 11.94 11.98 3.16
CA ASN A 277 11.51 11.89 4.56
C ASN A 277 11.87 10.52 5.17
N THR A 278 11.84 10.44 6.50
CA THR A 278 12.08 9.23 7.30
C THR A 278 10.89 8.96 8.20
N PHE A 279 10.47 7.70 8.26
CA PHE A 279 9.34 7.22 9.04
C PHE A 279 9.80 6.10 9.96
N GLN A 280 10.33 6.46 11.12
CA GLN A 280 10.85 5.50 12.12
C GLN A 280 11.84 4.49 11.51
N LYS A 281 11.36 3.30 11.12
CA LYS A 281 12.12 2.18 10.57
C LYS A 281 12.24 2.19 9.05
N SER A 282 11.70 3.19 8.37
CA SER A 282 11.80 3.32 6.91
C SER A 282 12.23 4.71 6.47
N VAL A 283 12.76 4.79 5.25
CA VAL A 283 13.14 6.04 4.59
C VAL A 283 12.58 6.07 3.18
N GLU A 284 12.02 7.20 2.78
CA GLU A 284 11.58 7.43 1.40
C GLU A 284 12.65 8.21 0.64
N VAL A 285 13.08 7.66 -0.49
CA VAL A 285 14.01 8.29 -1.43
C VAL A 285 13.27 8.62 -2.72
N GLY A 286 13.30 9.89 -3.12
CA GLY A 286 12.77 10.31 -4.43
C GLY A 286 13.86 10.25 -5.49
N VAL A 287 13.54 9.71 -6.67
CA VAL A 287 14.42 9.71 -7.85
C VAL A 287 13.71 10.40 -8.99
N ARG A 288 14.41 11.32 -9.66
CA ARG A 288 13.96 11.95 -10.91
C ARG A 288 14.90 11.53 -12.04
N VAL A 289 14.32 11.12 -13.17
CA VAL A 289 15.04 10.69 -14.37
C VAL A 289 14.80 11.67 -15.52
N GLU A 290 15.88 12.21 -16.07
CA GLU A 290 15.85 13.09 -17.25
C GLU A 290 16.64 12.45 -18.38
N ALA A 291 16.08 12.41 -19.58
CA ALA A 291 16.77 11.97 -20.79
C ALA A 291 17.26 13.16 -21.60
N PHE A 292 18.46 13.00 -22.17
CA PHE A 292 19.05 13.96 -23.08
C PHE A 292 19.59 13.20 -24.29
N ASN A 293 19.12 13.53 -25.49
CA ASN A 293 19.86 13.16 -26.70
C ASN A 293 21.16 13.98 -26.82
N CYS A 294 22.00 13.70 -27.82
CA CYS A 294 23.29 14.41 -27.98
C CYS A 294 23.15 15.93 -28.11
N GLU A 295 22.12 16.42 -28.80
CA GLU A 295 21.86 17.86 -29.01
C GLU A 295 21.23 18.50 -27.77
N GLU A 296 20.21 17.88 -27.19
CA GLU A 296 19.54 18.26 -25.94
C GLU A 296 20.52 18.37 -24.77
N TRP A 297 21.53 17.51 -24.74
CA TRP A 297 22.59 17.55 -23.73
C TRP A 297 23.38 18.86 -23.80
N THR A 298 23.69 19.35 -25.01
CA THR A 298 24.41 20.61 -25.19
C THR A 298 23.54 21.83 -24.88
N GLY A 299 22.23 21.74 -25.14
CA GLY A 299 21.25 22.80 -24.84
C GLY A 299 20.65 22.75 -23.43
N ALA A 300 21.07 21.81 -22.58
CA ALA A 300 20.54 21.56 -21.22
C ALA A 300 19.00 21.42 -21.15
N ASN A 301 18.36 20.98 -22.24
CA ASN A 301 16.91 20.82 -22.31
C ASN A 301 16.51 19.34 -22.18
N GLY A 302 16.42 18.86 -20.95
CA GLY A 302 16.16 17.44 -20.65
C GLY A 302 14.67 17.08 -20.68
N ARG A 303 14.36 15.90 -21.24
CA ARG A 303 13.01 15.33 -21.22
C ARG A 303 12.79 14.58 -19.92
N HIS A 304 11.80 14.97 -19.11
CA HIS A 304 11.46 14.27 -17.88
C HIS A 304 10.82 12.90 -18.20
N ILE A 305 11.56 11.81 -17.97
CA ILE A 305 11.10 10.46 -18.29
C ILE A 305 10.16 9.96 -17.19
N ASN A 306 10.59 9.98 -15.94
CA ASN A 306 9.76 9.60 -14.81
C ASN A 306 10.32 10.16 -13.49
N SER A 307 9.48 10.15 -12.47
CA SER A 307 9.91 10.27 -11.08
C SER A 307 9.30 9.11 -10.31
N ALA A 308 10.07 8.51 -9.40
CA ALA A 308 9.57 7.47 -8.51
C ALA A 308 10.04 7.69 -7.08
N PHE A 309 9.37 7.00 -6.17
CA PHE A 309 9.60 7.08 -4.74
C PHE A 309 9.81 5.66 -4.22
N LEU A 310 10.98 5.43 -3.65
CA LEU A 310 11.41 4.12 -3.19
C LEU A 310 11.53 4.14 -1.67
N ILE A 311 10.99 3.12 -1.02
CA ILE A 311 11.04 2.98 0.43
C ILE A 311 12.08 1.94 0.78
N TYR A 312 13.02 2.34 1.62
CA TYR A 312 14.05 1.46 2.14
C TYR A 312 13.87 1.20 3.63
N GLN A 313 14.31 0.03 4.05
CA GLN A 313 14.49 -0.36 5.44
C GLN A 313 15.95 -0.77 5.65
N ALA A 314 16.42 -0.72 6.89
CA ALA A 314 17.77 -1.13 7.22
C ALA A 314 17.74 -2.10 8.41
N LEU A 315 18.49 -3.19 8.30
CA LEU A 315 18.69 -4.16 9.38
C LEU A 315 20.04 -3.91 10.05
N ASN A 316 20.08 -4.08 11.38
CA ASN A 316 21.32 -4.08 12.15
C ASN A 316 22.05 -5.44 12.01
N SER A 317 23.23 -5.57 12.61
CA SER A 317 24.02 -6.81 12.58
C SER A 317 23.34 -8.01 13.28
N LYS A 318 22.32 -7.76 14.10
CA LYS A 318 21.51 -8.78 14.79
C LYS A 318 20.24 -9.17 14.00
N GLY A 319 20.01 -8.57 12.82
CA GLY A 319 18.82 -8.81 12.01
C GLY A 319 17.57 -8.03 12.44
N GLU A 320 17.71 -7.05 13.33
CA GLU A 320 16.59 -6.21 13.77
C GLU A 320 16.50 -4.92 12.95
N TYR A 321 15.28 -4.41 12.75
CA TYR A 321 15.06 -3.15 12.06
C TYR A 321 15.64 -1.96 12.80
N ARG A 322 16.43 -1.15 12.10
CA ARG A 322 17.04 0.07 12.62
C ARG A 322 16.12 1.27 12.43
N MET A 323 16.09 2.13 13.44
CA MET A 323 15.49 3.47 13.33
C MET A 323 16.37 4.38 12.49
N PHE A 324 15.80 5.01 11.47
CA PHE A 324 16.48 6.02 10.66
C PHE A 324 16.60 7.34 11.43
N PRO A 325 17.73 8.06 11.26
CA PRO A 325 17.86 9.39 11.83
C PRO A 325 16.87 10.35 11.18
N ARG A 326 16.28 11.25 11.97
CA ARG A 326 15.32 12.25 11.47
C ARG A 326 16.01 13.21 10.50
N VAL A 327 15.31 13.56 9.43
CA VAL A 327 15.82 14.50 8.42
C VAL A 327 15.30 15.93 8.66
N LYS A 328 16.14 16.93 8.36
CA LYS A 328 15.79 18.35 8.35
C LYS A 328 15.67 18.83 6.91
N ALA A 329 14.51 19.39 6.58
CA ALA A 329 14.26 20.10 5.33
C ALA A 329 14.49 21.61 5.55
N SER A 330 15.37 22.24 4.76
CA SER A 330 15.74 23.65 4.88
C SER A 330 15.31 24.49 3.67
N THR A 331 15.39 23.94 2.46
CA THR A 331 15.02 24.63 1.22
C THR A 331 13.54 24.43 0.90
N LYS A 332 12.93 25.38 0.16
CA LYS A 332 11.55 25.27 -0.33
C LYS A 332 11.28 23.93 -1.02
N ASP A 333 12.23 23.47 -1.82
CA ASP A 333 12.14 22.17 -2.50
C ASP A 333 12.22 20.98 -1.54
N SER A 334 13.09 21.02 -0.55
CA SER A 334 13.18 19.96 0.46
C SER A 334 11.91 19.88 1.31
N ILE A 335 11.30 21.02 1.64
CA ILE A 335 10.04 21.07 2.40
C ILE A 335 8.88 20.51 1.57
N ARG A 336 8.81 20.87 0.27
CA ARG A 336 7.87 20.27 -0.67
C ARG A 336 8.02 18.75 -0.73
N ARG A 337 9.25 18.24 -0.84
CA ARG A 337 9.52 16.78 -0.87
C ARG A 337 9.13 16.09 0.42
N PHE A 338 9.43 16.70 1.56
CA PHE A 338 9.10 16.21 2.88
C PHE A 338 7.58 16.05 3.06
N ARG A 339 6.80 17.09 2.69
CA ARG A 339 5.32 17.03 2.69
C ARG A 339 4.79 16.01 1.71
N GLY A 340 5.37 15.97 0.50
CA GLY A 340 5.01 15.00 -0.51
C GLY A 340 5.20 13.54 -0.04
N ALA A 341 6.21 13.27 0.78
CA ALA A 341 6.43 11.92 1.32
C ALA A 341 5.32 11.52 2.32
N ILE A 342 4.84 12.47 3.13
CA ILE A 342 3.71 12.24 4.05
C ILE A 342 2.44 11.95 3.24
N ALA A 343 2.17 12.77 2.21
CA ALA A 343 1.04 12.57 1.30
C ALA A 343 1.09 11.21 0.59
N ARG A 344 2.25 10.83 0.04
CA ARG A 344 2.43 9.51 -0.59
C ARG A 344 2.24 8.36 0.40
N ARG A 345 2.74 8.50 1.63
CA ARG A 345 2.50 7.49 2.67
C ARG A 345 1.01 7.33 2.96
N LYS A 346 0.28 8.43 3.15
CA LYS A 346 -1.18 8.43 3.32
C LYS A 346 -1.90 7.71 2.18
N ILE A 347 -1.56 8.03 0.92
CA ILE A 347 -2.11 7.37 -0.27
C ILE A 347 -1.81 5.86 -0.27
N ARG A 348 -0.57 5.47 0.01
CA ARG A 348 -0.14 4.06 0.00
C ARG A 348 -0.91 3.24 1.01
N VAL A 349 -1.04 3.77 2.22
CA VAL A 349 -1.79 3.16 3.31
C VAL A 349 -3.26 2.99 2.86
N ALA A 350 -3.92 4.07 2.40
CA ALA A 350 -5.30 4.00 1.91
C ALA A 350 -5.50 2.95 0.80
N ARG A 351 -4.64 2.94 -0.22
CA ARG A 351 -4.70 1.97 -1.34
C ARG A 351 -4.57 0.53 -0.89
N LYS A 352 -3.62 0.28 0.02
CA LYS A 352 -3.38 -1.06 0.54
C LYS A 352 -4.65 -1.64 1.14
N TYR A 353 -5.40 -0.84 1.91
CA TYR A 353 -6.70 -1.28 2.45
C TYR A 353 -7.76 -1.44 1.36
N ILE A 354 -7.87 -0.53 0.39
CA ILE A 354 -8.86 -0.64 -0.71
C ILE A 354 -8.68 -1.95 -1.49
N LEU A 355 -7.43 -2.37 -1.70
CA LEU A 355 -7.10 -3.57 -2.47
C LEU A 355 -7.15 -4.86 -1.63
N SER A 356 -6.73 -4.85 -0.35
CA SER A 356 -6.79 -6.02 0.55
C SER A 356 -8.22 -6.42 0.92
N THR A 357 -9.15 -5.45 0.87
CA THR A 357 -10.59 -5.61 1.15
C THR A 357 -11.30 -6.70 0.33
N LYS A 358 -10.77 -7.12 -0.82
CA LYS A 358 -11.44 -8.12 -1.69
C LYS A 358 -11.01 -9.57 -1.44
N GLN A 359 -10.14 -9.82 -0.46
CA GLN A 359 -9.89 -11.16 0.09
C GLN A 359 -10.58 -11.22 1.47
N GLU A 360 -11.87 -11.56 1.47
CA GLU A 360 -12.69 -11.68 2.68
C GLU A 360 -12.13 -12.79 3.59
N LYS A 361 -11.48 -12.41 4.68
CA LYS A 361 -11.46 -13.23 5.90
C LYS A 361 -12.58 -12.72 6.79
N ASN A 362 -13.46 -13.61 7.25
CA ASN A 362 -14.45 -13.27 8.26
C ASN A 362 -13.71 -12.85 9.54
N ILE A 363 -13.92 -11.60 9.96
CA ILE A 363 -13.31 -10.97 11.14
C ILE A 363 -14.20 -11.21 12.36
N SER A 364 -15.52 -11.38 12.16
CA SER A 364 -16.49 -11.61 13.24
C SER A 364 -16.41 -13.01 13.86
N HIS A 365 -16.71 -13.09 15.16
CA HIS A 365 -16.86 -14.34 15.88
C HIS A 365 -18.34 -14.67 16.11
N PRO A 366 -18.73 -15.96 16.05
CA PRO A 366 -20.08 -16.37 16.37
C PRO A 366 -20.39 -16.05 17.84
N TRP A 367 -21.50 -15.36 18.07
CA TRP A 367 -21.99 -15.05 19.40
C TRP A 367 -22.87 -16.17 19.95
N ASP A 368 -22.57 -16.58 21.19
CA ASP A 368 -23.43 -17.44 22.00
C ASP A 368 -23.29 -17.06 23.49
N LYS A 369 -24.32 -17.28 24.30
CA LYS A 369 -24.25 -17.08 25.76
C LYS A 369 -23.14 -17.91 26.40
N GLY A 370 -22.82 -19.08 25.83
CA GLY A 370 -21.72 -19.93 26.29
C GLY A 370 -20.32 -19.32 26.12
N ASN A 371 -20.14 -18.38 25.19
CA ASN A 371 -18.83 -17.75 24.91
C ASN A 371 -18.75 -16.26 25.28
N GLN A 372 -19.84 -15.70 25.83
CA GLN A 372 -19.94 -14.30 26.25
C GLN A 372 -18.74 -13.83 27.10
N ALA A 373 -18.40 -14.56 28.17
CA ALA A 373 -17.35 -14.14 29.09
C ALA A 373 -15.98 -14.03 28.40
N TYR A 374 -15.69 -14.97 27.49
CA TYR A 374 -14.48 -14.97 26.69
C TYR A 374 -14.47 -13.81 25.69
N LEU A 375 -15.56 -13.59 24.96
CA LEU A 375 -15.67 -12.52 23.97
C LEU A 375 -15.58 -11.14 24.62
N SER A 376 -16.25 -10.93 25.76
CA SER A 376 -16.18 -9.68 26.52
C SER A 376 -14.75 -9.40 26.99
N TYR A 377 -14.10 -10.38 27.64
CA TYR A 377 -12.71 -10.25 28.08
C TYR A 377 -11.77 -9.95 26.92
N ASN A 378 -11.89 -10.70 25.81
CA ASN A 378 -11.06 -10.52 24.63
C ASN A 378 -11.26 -9.14 23.99
N ASN A 379 -12.50 -8.66 23.92
CA ASN A 379 -12.84 -7.34 23.39
C ASN A 379 -12.11 -6.22 24.15
N ILE A 380 -12.18 -6.25 25.49
CA ILE A 380 -11.49 -5.31 26.37
C ILE A 380 -9.97 -5.44 26.24
N ALA A 381 -9.44 -6.67 26.35
CA ALA A 381 -8.01 -6.92 26.27
C ALA A 381 -7.41 -6.45 24.93
N THR A 382 -8.10 -6.68 23.82
CA THR A 382 -7.65 -6.26 22.49
C THR A 382 -7.54 -4.73 22.41
N LEU A 383 -8.53 -4.01 22.92
CA LEU A 383 -8.51 -2.54 22.94
C LEU A 383 -7.38 -1.99 23.84
N SER A 384 -7.20 -2.59 25.01
CA SER A 384 -6.12 -2.21 25.93
C SER A 384 -4.73 -2.45 25.34
N VAL A 385 -4.52 -3.59 24.66
CA VAL A 385 -3.26 -3.88 23.95
C VAL A 385 -3.02 -2.87 22.83
N LEU A 386 -4.04 -2.57 22.02
CA LEU A 386 -3.94 -1.58 20.95
C LEU A 386 -3.54 -0.19 21.48
N ALA A 387 -4.14 0.23 22.60
CA ALA A 387 -3.84 1.51 23.20
C ALA A 387 -2.43 1.59 23.80
N ALA A 388 -1.91 0.48 24.31
CA ALA A 388 -0.56 0.38 24.90
C ALA A 388 0.57 0.33 23.85
N ASN A 389 0.25 0.32 22.55
CA ASN A 389 1.26 0.31 21.50
C ASN A 389 2.12 1.58 21.52
N ASN A 390 3.44 1.44 21.44
CA ASN A 390 4.38 2.57 21.47
C ASN A 390 4.60 3.23 20.09
N GLY A 391 4.00 2.69 19.03
CA GLY A 391 4.26 3.11 17.65
C GLY A 391 3.38 4.25 17.11
N TRP A 392 2.51 4.84 17.93
CA TRP A 392 1.56 5.87 17.47
C TRP A 392 2.27 7.10 16.89
N GLU A 393 1.91 7.46 15.66
CA GLU A 393 2.41 8.62 14.95
C GLU A 393 1.36 9.73 14.87
N LEU A 394 1.73 10.94 15.27
CA LEU A 394 0.85 12.10 15.23
C LEU A 394 0.54 12.49 13.77
N SER A 395 -0.74 12.58 13.43
CA SER A 395 -1.23 12.86 12.08
C SER A 395 -1.90 14.23 11.94
N SER A 396 -2.62 14.68 12.98
CA SER A 396 -3.22 16.02 13.06
C SER A 396 -3.32 16.48 14.52
N THR A 397 -3.20 17.79 14.75
CA THR A 397 -3.37 18.42 16.06
C THR A 397 -4.22 19.68 15.95
N LEU A 398 -5.35 19.66 16.64
CA LEU A 398 -6.18 20.82 16.96
C LEU A 398 -6.09 21.09 18.47
N PRO A 399 -6.50 22.27 18.97
CA PRO A 399 -6.29 22.65 20.38
C PRO A 399 -6.73 21.61 21.42
N ASN A 400 -7.84 20.90 21.15
CA ASN A 400 -8.40 19.88 22.06
C ASN A 400 -8.43 18.47 21.45
N ILE A 401 -7.90 18.28 20.23
CA ILE A 401 -8.00 17.01 19.49
C ILE A 401 -6.63 16.63 18.95
N ARG A 402 -6.19 15.41 19.23
CA ARG A 402 -4.99 14.81 18.62
C ARG A 402 -5.37 13.55 17.88
N ILE A 403 -5.03 13.47 16.60
CA ILE A 403 -5.25 12.28 15.78
C ILE A 403 -3.90 11.62 15.56
N CYS A 404 -3.80 10.37 15.96
CA CYS A 404 -2.64 9.52 15.75
C CYS A 404 -3.00 8.32 14.88
N THR A 405 -2.04 7.86 14.09
CA THR A 405 -2.15 6.63 13.30
C THR A 405 -1.08 5.63 13.72
N HIS A 406 -1.38 4.35 13.61
CA HIS A 406 -0.44 3.27 13.89
C HIS A 406 -0.61 2.17 12.85
N GLU A 407 0.49 1.74 12.26
CA GLU A 407 0.52 0.68 11.25
C GLU A 407 1.36 -0.48 11.77
N GLU A 408 0.73 -1.63 11.94
CA GLU A 408 1.40 -2.86 12.37
C GLU A 408 0.77 -4.06 11.66
N ASN A 409 1.61 -4.96 11.12
CA ASN A 409 1.18 -6.16 10.40
C ASN A 409 0.11 -5.89 9.35
N ASP A 410 0.25 -4.79 8.60
CA ASP A 410 -0.70 -4.38 7.56
C ASP A 410 -2.12 -4.05 8.05
N ILE A 411 -2.25 -3.69 9.34
CA ILE A 411 -3.47 -3.16 9.94
C ILE A 411 -3.22 -1.70 10.37
N LEU A 412 -4.08 -0.80 9.91
CA LEU A 412 -4.01 0.63 10.19
C LEU A 412 -5.00 0.89 11.30
N SER A 413 -4.49 1.47 12.36
CA SER A 413 -5.27 1.87 13.51
C SER A 413 -5.26 3.37 13.63
N ILE A 414 -6.38 3.94 14.03
CA ILE A 414 -6.51 5.36 14.33
C ILE A 414 -6.79 5.50 15.82
N LYS A 415 -6.15 6.50 16.43
CA LYS A 415 -6.41 6.96 17.78
C LYS A 415 -6.76 8.44 17.73
N VAL A 416 -7.92 8.81 18.26
CA VAL A 416 -8.37 10.19 18.38
C VAL A 416 -8.45 10.51 19.86
N GLU A 417 -7.58 11.40 20.33
CA GLU A 417 -7.55 11.86 21.72
C GLU A 417 -8.23 13.21 21.82
N MET A 418 -9.22 13.32 22.70
CA MET A 418 -10.03 14.51 22.93
C MET A 418 -9.88 14.95 24.38
N GLN A 419 -9.59 16.23 24.62
CA GLN A 419 -9.68 16.82 25.95
C GLN A 419 -11.08 17.43 26.14
N VAL A 420 -11.79 16.98 27.18
CA VAL A 420 -13.20 17.32 27.41
C VAL A 420 -13.38 17.83 28.83
N LYS A 421 -14.06 18.96 29.01
CA LYS A 421 -14.29 19.59 30.32
C LYS A 421 -15.47 18.98 31.10
N VAL A 422 -15.43 17.66 31.28
CA VAL A 422 -16.48 16.89 31.97
C VAL A 422 -15.82 15.86 32.90
N GLN A 423 -16.52 15.47 33.97
CA GLN A 423 -16.08 14.37 34.83
C GLN A 423 -16.00 13.05 34.04
N SER A 424 -14.92 12.28 34.22
CA SER A 424 -14.68 11.03 33.48
C SER A 424 -15.82 10.00 33.63
N GLN A 425 -16.46 9.94 34.81
CA GLN A 425 -17.61 9.06 35.06
C GLN A 425 -18.83 9.44 34.22
N GLN A 426 -19.13 10.74 34.08
CA GLN A 426 -20.23 11.22 33.25
C GLN A 426 -19.96 10.94 31.77
N ALA A 427 -18.74 11.21 31.30
CA ALA A 427 -18.33 10.88 29.94
C ALA A 427 -18.46 9.36 29.67
N TYR A 428 -18.07 8.52 30.63
CA TYR A 428 -18.22 7.07 30.53
C TYR A 428 -19.68 6.63 30.37
N PHE A 429 -20.60 7.17 31.18
CA PHE A 429 -22.02 6.81 31.05
C PHE A 429 -22.63 7.26 29.72
N LEU A 430 -22.35 8.49 29.30
CA LEU A 430 -22.86 9.03 28.04
C LEU A 430 -22.33 8.26 26.82
N LEU A 431 -21.04 7.90 26.82
CA LEU A 431 -20.43 7.15 25.71
C LEU A 431 -20.74 5.64 25.74
N SER A 432 -21.13 5.10 26.89
CA SER A 432 -21.57 3.70 27.01
C SER A 432 -22.95 3.46 26.41
N ASP A 433 -23.76 4.52 26.25
CA ASP A 433 -25.05 4.43 25.59
C ASP A 433 -24.90 4.72 24.08
N LEU A 434 -24.69 3.67 23.30
CA LEU A 434 -24.57 3.79 21.85
C LEU A 434 -25.88 4.27 21.19
N GLY A 435 -27.03 4.21 21.87
CA GLY A 435 -28.28 4.81 21.39
C GLY A 435 -28.20 6.33 21.25
N LEU A 436 -27.30 6.98 22.00
CA LEU A 436 -27.05 8.43 21.91
C LEU A 436 -26.03 8.79 20.83
N ARG A 437 -25.33 7.80 20.25
CA ARG A 437 -24.28 8.00 19.25
C ARG A 437 -24.75 8.75 17.99
N PRO A 438 -25.94 8.47 17.41
CA PRO A 438 -26.44 9.18 16.23
C PRO A 438 -26.64 10.69 16.44
N ASN A 439 -26.76 11.16 17.69
CA ASN A 439 -26.96 12.58 17.98
C ASN A 439 -25.72 13.44 17.69
N TRP A 440 -24.54 12.82 17.58
CA TRP A 440 -23.27 13.54 17.41
C TRP A 440 -22.30 12.91 16.41
N ASP A 441 -22.47 11.64 16.05
CA ASP A 441 -21.65 10.96 15.04
C ASP A 441 -22.42 10.81 13.73
N MET A 442 -22.01 11.57 12.71
CA MET A 442 -22.62 11.56 11.39
C MET A 442 -22.54 10.21 10.67
N HIS A 443 -21.68 9.30 11.12
CA HIS A 443 -21.52 7.97 10.53
C HIS A 443 -22.50 6.93 11.10
N TYR A 444 -23.36 7.31 12.05
CA TYR A 444 -24.38 6.47 12.67
C TYR A 444 -25.77 6.99 12.30
N LEU A 445 -26.55 6.20 11.55
CA LEU A 445 -27.96 6.49 11.26
C LEU A 445 -28.88 6.00 12.39
N SER A 446 -28.68 4.76 12.84
CA SER A 446 -29.41 4.17 13.95
C SER A 446 -28.52 3.25 14.78
N CYS A 447 -28.86 3.10 16.05
CA CYS A 447 -28.22 2.15 16.96
C CYS A 447 -29.30 1.52 17.85
N GLU A 448 -29.65 0.27 17.57
CA GLU A 448 -30.70 -0.46 18.25
C GLU A 448 -30.10 -1.59 19.10
N VAL A 449 -30.58 -1.77 20.33
CA VAL A 449 -30.13 -2.88 21.18
C VAL A 449 -30.84 -4.16 20.73
N ILE A 450 -30.06 -5.14 20.27
CA ILE A 450 -30.56 -6.48 19.93
C ILE A 450 -30.75 -7.32 21.21
N GLU A 451 -29.68 -7.42 22.00
CA GLU A 451 -29.65 -8.27 23.19
C GLU A 451 -28.83 -7.61 24.29
N THR A 452 -29.33 -7.68 25.53
CA THR A 452 -28.53 -7.33 26.72
C THR A 452 -27.96 -8.62 27.29
N ALA A 453 -26.68 -8.87 26.98
CA ALA A 453 -25.97 -10.07 27.39
C ALA A 453 -25.61 -10.07 28.88
N GLY A 454 -25.49 -8.89 29.50
CA GLY A 454 -25.30 -8.72 30.94
C GLY A 454 -25.38 -7.25 31.34
N GLU A 455 -25.03 -6.91 32.59
CA GLU A 455 -25.01 -5.51 33.04
C GLU A 455 -23.99 -4.68 32.26
N ASP A 456 -22.90 -5.29 31.79
CA ASP A 456 -21.79 -4.63 31.13
C ASP A 456 -21.62 -4.97 29.64
N ASP A 457 -22.44 -5.88 29.11
CA ASP A 457 -22.32 -6.36 27.74
C ASP A 457 -23.66 -6.22 27.02
N LYS A 458 -23.67 -5.50 25.90
CA LYS A 458 -24.84 -5.30 25.04
C LYS A 458 -24.48 -5.52 23.59
N ILE A 459 -25.40 -6.09 22.82
CA ILE A 459 -25.27 -6.27 21.38
C ILE A 459 -26.16 -5.25 20.69
N PHE A 460 -25.58 -4.53 19.74
CA PHE A 460 -26.26 -3.49 18.97
C PHE A 460 -26.32 -3.85 17.49
N HIS A 461 -27.44 -3.52 16.86
CA HIS A 461 -27.54 -3.35 15.41
C HIS A 461 -27.30 -1.89 15.09
N ILE A 462 -26.27 -1.61 14.31
CA ILE A 462 -25.90 -0.25 13.91
C ILE A 462 -26.05 -0.13 12.41
N THR A 463 -26.72 0.92 11.95
CA THR A 463 -26.78 1.26 10.54
C THR A 463 -26.00 2.54 10.27
N SER A 464 -25.32 2.59 9.12
CA SER A 464 -24.47 3.70 8.71
C SER A 464 -24.88 4.21 7.32
N PRO A 465 -24.72 5.51 7.06
CA PRO A 465 -25.14 6.10 5.79
C PRO A 465 -24.30 5.54 4.63
N PRO A 466 -24.84 5.55 3.40
CA PRO A 466 -24.08 5.13 2.23
C PRO A 466 -22.94 6.12 1.97
N VAL A 467 -21.76 5.60 1.64
CA VAL A 467 -20.61 6.40 1.23
C VAL A 467 -20.38 6.20 -0.26
N LYS A 468 -20.37 7.29 -1.03
CA LYS A 468 -20.27 7.26 -2.51
C LYS A 468 -21.46 6.47 -3.12
N GLN A 469 -21.36 5.98 -4.35
CA GLN A 469 -22.42 5.21 -5.05
C GLN A 469 -22.62 3.78 -4.48
N SER A 470 -22.44 3.56 -3.17
CA SER A 470 -22.57 2.25 -2.51
C SER A 470 -23.85 2.13 -1.69
N LYS A 471 -24.25 0.89 -1.36
CA LYS A 471 -25.39 0.63 -0.47
C LYS A 471 -25.06 1.04 0.97
N SER A 472 -26.09 1.38 1.75
CA SER A 472 -25.98 1.56 3.20
C SER A 472 -25.40 0.31 3.87
N ARG A 473 -24.73 0.50 5.01
CA ARG A 473 -24.04 -0.58 5.73
C ARG A 473 -24.72 -0.84 7.06
N ASP A 474 -24.64 -2.09 7.49
CA ASP A 474 -25.06 -2.49 8.83
C ASP A 474 -23.94 -3.25 9.55
N PHE A 475 -23.98 -3.18 10.87
CA PHE A 475 -23.03 -3.83 11.77
C PHE A 475 -23.79 -4.48 12.93
N VAL A 476 -23.32 -5.64 13.37
CA VAL A 476 -23.75 -6.26 14.62
C VAL A 476 -22.56 -6.22 15.58
N ILE A 477 -22.65 -5.38 16.61
CA ILE A 477 -21.51 -5.04 17.49
C ILE A 477 -21.79 -5.48 18.93
N LEU A 478 -20.87 -6.25 19.50
CA LEU A 478 -20.76 -6.47 20.94
C LEU A 478 -20.02 -5.28 21.56
N MET A 479 -20.70 -4.57 22.46
CA MET A 479 -20.12 -3.54 23.30
C MET A 479 -19.91 -4.10 24.72
N SER A 480 -18.69 -4.02 25.21
CA SER A 480 -18.27 -4.47 26.54
C SER A 480 -17.66 -3.31 27.30
N ARG A 481 -18.25 -2.97 28.44
CA ARG A 481 -17.79 -1.86 29.28
C ARG A 481 -17.12 -2.36 30.56
N ARG A 482 -16.08 -1.66 31.00
CA ARG A 482 -15.44 -1.88 32.30
C ARG A 482 -15.09 -0.57 32.96
N TYR A 483 -15.27 -0.56 34.27
CA TYR A 483 -14.71 0.44 35.17
C TYR A 483 -13.86 -0.29 36.21
N THR A 484 -12.81 0.38 36.67
CA THR A 484 -11.91 -0.12 37.71
C THR A 484 -12.01 0.78 38.92
N SER A 485 -11.97 0.19 40.11
CA SER A 485 -12.00 0.92 41.39
C SER A 485 -10.63 1.49 41.80
N LYS A 486 -9.57 1.20 41.02
CA LYS A 486 -8.22 1.66 41.29
C LYS A 486 -8.03 3.08 40.76
N GLN A 487 -7.50 3.95 41.61
CA GLN A 487 -7.22 5.34 41.28
C GLN A 487 -6.19 5.42 40.14
N GLY A 488 -6.59 5.96 38.98
CA GLY A 488 -5.71 6.20 37.83
C GLY A 488 -5.95 5.30 36.61
N ASP A 489 -6.68 4.20 36.76
CA ASP A 489 -7.03 3.32 35.63
C ASP A 489 -8.14 3.97 34.75
N PRO A 490 -8.10 3.79 33.42
CA PRO A 490 -9.11 4.33 32.53
C PRO A 490 -10.43 3.54 32.57
N TYR A 491 -11.53 4.24 32.32
CA TYR A 491 -12.77 3.58 31.93
C TYR A 491 -12.65 3.06 30.51
N VAL A 492 -13.15 1.85 30.25
CA VAL A 492 -12.99 1.16 28.97
C VAL A 492 -14.36 0.83 28.39
N ILE A 493 -14.57 1.20 27.13
CA ILE A 493 -15.75 0.82 26.34
C ILE A 493 -15.21 0.17 25.06
N ALA A 494 -15.25 -1.16 24.97
CA ALA A 494 -14.73 -1.90 23.84
C ALA A 494 -15.86 -2.37 22.92
N MET A 495 -15.61 -2.35 21.61
CA MET A 495 -16.56 -2.67 20.55
C MET A 495 -15.91 -3.61 19.53
N ARG A 496 -16.62 -4.68 19.19
CA ARG A 496 -16.22 -5.66 18.16
C ARG A 496 -17.45 -6.23 17.44
N SER A 497 -17.30 -6.55 16.16
CA SER A 497 -18.35 -7.25 15.42
C SER A 497 -18.48 -8.72 15.80
N VAL A 498 -19.72 -9.17 15.96
CA VAL A 498 -20.09 -10.57 16.22
C VAL A 498 -21.13 -11.04 15.21
N THR A 499 -21.15 -12.34 14.93
CA THR A 499 -22.18 -12.96 14.10
C THR A 499 -23.26 -13.56 14.97
N LEU A 500 -24.51 -13.17 14.71
CA LEU A 500 -25.66 -13.60 15.48
C LEU A 500 -26.65 -14.28 14.53
N ALA A 501 -27.05 -15.52 14.84
CA ALA A 501 -27.95 -16.29 13.99
C ALA A 501 -29.34 -15.63 13.83
N SER A 502 -29.77 -14.85 14.82
CA SER A 502 -31.03 -14.10 14.75
C SER A 502 -30.98 -12.86 13.85
N HIS A 503 -29.79 -12.37 13.48
CA HIS A 503 -29.59 -11.17 12.67
C HIS A 503 -28.62 -11.42 11.49
N PRO A 504 -28.98 -12.32 10.55
CA PRO A 504 -28.17 -12.61 9.39
C PRO A 504 -28.06 -11.40 8.44
N PRO A 505 -27.07 -11.37 7.54
CA PRO A 505 -26.96 -10.33 6.51
C PRO A 505 -28.21 -10.28 5.63
N THR A 506 -28.74 -9.08 5.38
CA THR A 506 -29.89 -8.86 4.50
C THR A 506 -29.44 -8.26 3.16
N THR A 507 -30.31 -8.28 2.14
CA THR A 507 -29.99 -7.70 0.82
C THR A 507 -30.06 -6.17 0.78
N GLU A 508 -30.67 -5.57 1.81
CA GLU A 508 -30.87 -4.13 1.97
C GLU A 508 -29.56 -3.43 2.35
N TYR A 509 -28.75 -4.06 3.21
CA TYR A 509 -27.50 -3.51 3.72
C TYR A 509 -26.29 -4.33 3.28
N LEU A 510 -25.15 -3.67 3.18
CA LEU A 510 -23.86 -4.36 3.06
C LEU A 510 -23.30 -4.62 4.47
N ARG A 511 -23.46 -5.85 4.97
CA ARG A 511 -22.93 -6.26 6.29
C ARG A 511 -21.44 -6.03 6.36
N SER A 512 -21.05 -5.23 7.34
CA SER A 512 -19.68 -4.80 7.58
C SER A 512 -19.24 -5.20 8.98
N GLU A 513 -17.93 -5.37 9.16
CA GLU A 513 -17.34 -5.88 10.39
C GLU A 513 -16.29 -4.93 10.97
N VAL A 514 -16.15 -4.91 12.28
CA VAL A 514 -15.20 -4.11 13.06
C VAL A 514 -14.40 -5.05 13.94
N GLN A 515 -13.07 -5.07 13.78
CA GLN A 515 -12.21 -5.97 14.54
C GLN A 515 -12.04 -5.52 15.99
N CYS A 516 -11.72 -4.23 16.17
CA CYS A 516 -11.54 -3.61 17.48
C CYS A 516 -11.77 -2.10 17.34
N ALA A 517 -12.72 -1.57 18.09
CA ALA A 517 -12.92 -0.15 18.28
C ALA A 517 -13.31 0.12 19.73
N GLY A 518 -13.22 1.37 20.19
CA GLY A 518 -13.64 1.66 21.55
C GLY A 518 -13.17 3.00 22.09
N PHE A 519 -13.54 3.27 23.33
CA PHE A 519 -13.13 4.44 24.09
C PHE A 519 -12.32 4.04 25.32
N LEU A 520 -11.28 4.83 25.59
CA LEU A 520 -10.55 4.87 26.85
C LEU A 520 -10.69 6.26 27.45
N ILE A 521 -11.18 6.34 28.68
CA ILE A 521 -11.46 7.62 29.34
C ILE A 521 -10.59 7.73 30.58
N HIS A 522 -9.66 8.69 30.56
CA HIS A 522 -8.74 8.96 31.66
C HIS A 522 -9.19 10.21 32.42
N SER A 523 -9.14 10.18 33.75
CA SER A 523 -9.35 11.39 34.56
C SER A 523 -8.07 12.25 34.56
N LEU A 524 -8.20 13.51 34.19
CA LEU A 524 -7.12 14.52 34.26
C LEU A 524 -7.32 15.51 35.41
N GLY A 525 -8.51 15.51 36.02
CA GLY A 525 -8.91 16.40 37.12
C GLY A 525 -10.37 16.16 37.51
N LYS A 526 -10.91 17.04 38.37
CA LYS A 526 -12.31 16.93 38.85
C LYS A 526 -13.33 17.09 37.71
N ASP A 527 -13.10 18.05 36.82
CA ASP A 527 -14.00 18.39 35.70
C ASP A 527 -13.27 18.36 34.35
N LEU A 528 -12.24 17.53 34.24
CA LEU A 528 -11.44 17.37 33.02
C LEU A 528 -11.10 15.90 32.82
N CYS A 529 -11.41 15.39 31.63
CA CYS A 529 -11.02 14.05 31.21
C CYS A 529 -10.42 14.04 29.81
N GLN A 530 -9.64 12.98 29.54
CA GLN A 530 -9.15 12.66 28.22
C GLN A 530 -9.95 11.47 27.69
N VAL A 531 -10.67 11.68 26.58
CA VAL A 531 -11.40 10.63 25.88
C VAL A 531 -10.58 10.22 24.66
N CYS A 532 -10.12 8.97 24.65
CA CYS A 532 -9.37 8.40 23.54
C CYS A 532 -10.24 7.39 22.79
N TYR A 533 -10.65 7.73 21.57
CA TYR A 533 -11.29 6.78 20.66
C TYR A 533 -10.23 6.02 19.87
N LEU A 534 -10.29 4.68 19.86
CA LEU A 534 -9.41 3.84 19.05
C LEU A 534 -10.25 3.03 18.05
N ASN A 535 -9.71 2.82 16.86
CA ASN A 535 -10.33 1.98 15.84
C ASN A 535 -9.27 1.31 14.98
N GLN A 536 -9.30 -0.02 14.91
CA GLN A 536 -8.60 -0.80 13.89
C GLN A 536 -9.44 -0.78 12.62
N LEU A 537 -8.91 -0.15 11.58
CA LEU A 537 -9.66 0.03 10.35
C LEU A 537 -9.91 -1.30 9.67
N THR A 538 -11.18 -1.55 9.41
CA THR A 538 -11.66 -2.66 8.61
C THR A 538 -12.19 -2.16 7.27
N PRO A 539 -12.35 -3.04 6.28
CA PRO A 539 -12.99 -2.70 4.99
C PRO A 539 -14.36 -2.00 5.11
N GLY A 540 -15.12 -2.40 6.13
CA GLY A 540 -16.43 -1.84 6.45
C GLY A 540 -16.39 -0.39 6.97
N ILE A 541 -15.27 0.01 7.57
CA ILE A 541 -15.09 1.37 8.12
C ILE A 541 -14.33 2.25 7.13
N LEU A 542 -13.46 1.66 6.29
CA LEU A 542 -12.53 2.39 5.45
C LEU A 542 -13.17 3.52 4.63
N PRO A 543 -14.30 3.36 3.91
CA PRO A 543 -14.90 4.45 3.14
C PRO A 543 -15.26 5.70 3.95
N TYR A 544 -15.60 5.56 5.23
CA TYR A 544 -15.93 6.69 6.11
C TYR A 544 -14.68 7.47 6.55
N VAL A 545 -13.50 6.84 6.44
CA VAL A 545 -12.24 7.35 6.98
C VAL A 545 -11.19 7.56 5.89
N GLU A 546 -11.39 6.98 4.71
CA GLU A 546 -10.52 7.04 3.53
C GLU A 546 -10.20 8.49 3.20
N GLU A 547 -11.23 9.34 3.14
CA GLU A 547 -11.07 10.76 2.83
C GLU A 547 -10.24 11.50 3.89
N ASN A 548 -10.36 11.15 5.17
CA ASN A 548 -9.51 11.75 6.21
C ASN A 548 -8.06 11.26 6.12
N LEU A 549 -7.87 9.97 5.84
CA LEU A 549 -6.53 9.40 5.65
C LEU A 549 -5.86 10.02 4.43
N THR A 550 -6.62 10.29 3.37
CA THR A 550 -6.16 10.97 2.16
C THR A 550 -6.33 12.49 2.23
N GLY A 551 -6.64 13.08 3.38
CA GLY A 551 -6.75 14.53 3.59
C GLY A 551 -8.00 15.24 3.01
N TRP A 552 -8.76 14.58 2.13
CA TRP A 552 -9.92 15.09 1.40
C TRP A 552 -11.12 15.49 2.27
N SER A 553 -11.12 15.11 3.54
CA SER A 553 -12.20 15.42 4.48
C SER A 553 -11.65 15.56 5.89
N ASN A 554 -12.26 16.45 6.67
CA ASN A 554 -12.01 16.60 8.09
C ASN A 554 -13.09 15.87 8.93
N SER A 555 -13.79 14.87 8.37
CA SER A 555 -14.93 14.24 9.06
C SER A 555 -14.57 13.61 10.41
N ILE A 556 -13.33 13.13 10.63
CA ILE A 556 -12.87 12.68 11.95
C ILE A 556 -12.79 13.87 12.92
N GLU A 557 -12.24 14.99 12.47
CA GLU A 557 -12.06 16.19 13.29
C GLU A 557 -13.41 16.83 13.62
N GLU A 558 -14.34 16.85 12.66
CA GLU A 558 -15.71 17.30 12.83
C GLU A 558 -16.47 16.38 13.80
N THR A 559 -16.35 15.07 13.65
CA THR A 559 -16.99 14.09 14.54
C THR A 559 -16.43 14.19 15.96
N ALA A 560 -15.11 14.34 16.11
CA ALA A 560 -14.47 14.57 17.40
C ALA A 560 -14.95 15.88 18.05
N SER A 561 -15.06 16.96 17.27
CA SER A 561 -15.58 18.24 17.73
C SER A 561 -17.05 18.14 18.17
N SER A 562 -17.88 17.41 17.43
CA SER A 562 -19.28 17.13 17.80
C SER A 562 -19.39 16.28 19.07
N CYS A 563 -18.49 15.30 19.25
CA CYS A 563 -18.40 14.51 20.48
C CYS A 563 -18.09 15.39 21.69
N ILE A 564 -17.08 16.26 21.59
CA ILE A 564 -16.71 17.21 22.67
C ILE A 564 -17.92 18.08 23.03
N LYS A 565 -18.58 18.67 22.01
CA LYS A 565 -19.77 19.51 22.22
C LYS A 565 -20.91 18.73 22.90
N PHE A 566 -21.17 17.51 22.47
CA PHE A 566 -22.21 16.65 23.05
C PHE A 566 -21.96 16.39 24.53
N LEU A 567 -20.74 16.00 24.89
CA LEU A 567 -20.36 15.71 26.27
C LEU A 567 -20.44 16.96 27.17
N GLU A 568 -19.92 18.10 26.69
CA GLU A 568 -19.93 19.36 27.47
C GLU A 568 -21.34 19.97 27.58
N THR A 569 -22.21 19.78 26.59
CA THR A 569 -23.59 20.29 26.64
C THR A 569 -24.48 19.44 27.55
N ALA A 570 -24.27 18.11 27.57
CA ALA A 570 -25.00 17.21 28.47
C ALA A 570 -24.77 17.55 29.96
N GLN A 571 -23.64 18.18 30.29
CA GLN A 571 -23.36 18.69 31.63
C GLN A 571 -24.38 19.74 32.07
N VAL A 572 -24.84 20.62 31.17
CA VAL A 572 -25.79 21.71 31.47
C VAL A 572 -27.16 21.18 31.88
N TYR A 573 -27.59 20.04 31.33
CA TYR A 573 -28.88 19.42 31.66
C TYR A 573 -28.86 18.66 32.99
N THR A 574 -27.68 18.27 33.48
CA THR A 574 -27.56 17.50 34.73
C THR A 574 -27.48 18.40 35.96
N THR A 575 -27.17 19.69 35.80
CA THR A 575 -27.17 20.69 36.89
C THR A 575 -28.55 21.33 37.16
N LEU A 576 -29.57 20.97 36.38
CA LEU A 576 -30.95 21.49 36.47
C LEU A 576 -31.97 20.44 36.96
N LEU A 577 -31.51 19.25 37.36
CA LEU A 577 -32.25 18.21 38.08
C LEU A 577 -31.59 18.01 39.46
#